data_AF-A0A0R3APB1-F1
#
_entry.id   AF-A0A0R3APB1-F1
#
_cell.length_a   1.000
_cell.length_b   1.000
_cell.length_c   1.000
_cell.angle_alpha   90.00
_cell.angle_beta   90.00
_cell.angle_gamma   90.00
#
_symmetry.space_group_name_H-M   'P 1'
#
loop_
_entity.id
_entity.type
_entity.pdbx_description
1 polymer ?
#
loop_
_entity_poly.entity_id
_entity_poly.type
_entity_poly.pdbx_seq_one_letter_code
_entity_poly.pdbx_strand_id
1 'polypeptide(L)'
;MSYELSQRPLMIGQGVSLKNRMYFAPMGIDLATSDGSLSEEMLRFYQHVIDGGCAMVVLGNSSIAPSTRLHARGLCLHSHANVEKLAPLVEYGRQRDCPVVVQLQHYGAQGGTQISGQPLLCPSRSALSGSRSAEALEMSVEDIDVVCDQFAQAALRARQAGARMVQLQASNGYLLSSFLSPWTNHRHDAYGGSPLKRARFLLEVIDRIHRVTAGELEVSVRLGIDDCVGANGQQPELLQDVVAALENAGTSAIMCSITIKETFRYMLSAHPTIQQQFVEGVHLIKSFTSLPVGYAGFIGSLQEAENQLRLGHCDLIGMSRALFADNDLISKSLAGHEDKVQQCRFDGNCFRDKSNPQLDRVYCCVNEHYKRPAHIHYGNQ
;
A
#
# COMPACT_ATOMS: atom_id res chain seq x y z
N MET A 1 -17.82 1.00 24.79
CA MET A 1 -17.78 2.09 23.78
C MET A 1 -18.62 1.64 22.59
N SER A 2 -19.34 2.53 21.89
CA SER A 2 -20.09 2.14 20.68
C SER A 2 -19.20 2.29 19.45
N TYR A 3 -18.84 1.17 18.82
CA TYR A 3 -18.06 1.11 17.57
C TYR A 3 -18.99 0.98 16.36
N GLU A 4 -20.07 1.76 16.33
CA GLU A 4 -21.17 1.60 15.38
C GLU A 4 -20.70 1.84 13.94
N LEU A 5 -19.96 2.92 13.69
CA LEU A 5 -19.50 3.22 12.33
C LEU A 5 -18.41 2.23 11.92
N SER A 6 -17.48 1.90 12.82
CA SER A 6 -16.40 0.97 12.56
C SER A 6 -16.91 -0.42 12.14
N GLN A 7 -18.03 -0.87 12.72
CA GLN A 7 -18.66 -2.16 12.40
C GLN A 7 -19.59 -2.09 11.18
N ARG A 8 -19.91 -0.89 10.67
CA ARG A 8 -20.85 -0.74 9.56
C ARG A 8 -20.25 -1.33 8.27
N PRO A 9 -20.98 -2.18 7.53
CA PRO A 9 -20.51 -2.69 6.26
C PRO A 9 -20.24 -1.58 5.22
N LEU A 10 -19.38 -1.89 4.26
CA LEU A 10 -19.03 -0.99 3.15
C LEU A 10 -18.88 -1.81 1.86
N MET A 11 -19.43 -1.30 0.76
CA MET A 11 -19.21 -1.86 -0.57
C MET A 11 -18.06 -1.13 -1.26
N ILE A 12 -17.17 -1.90 -1.89
CA ILE A 12 -16.11 -1.40 -2.75
C ILE A 12 -16.41 -1.90 -4.17
N GLY A 13 -16.59 -0.96 -5.10
CA GLY A 13 -17.03 -1.27 -6.46
C GLY A 13 -18.36 -2.04 -6.48
N GLN A 14 -18.49 -2.96 -7.44
CA GLN A 14 -19.67 -3.82 -7.61
C GLN A 14 -19.45 -5.21 -6.98
N GLY A 15 -18.19 -5.61 -6.77
CA GLY A 15 -17.84 -6.98 -6.42
C GLY A 15 -17.45 -7.24 -4.97
N VAL A 16 -17.09 -6.23 -4.17
CA VAL A 16 -16.40 -6.47 -2.89
C VAL A 16 -17.19 -5.89 -1.71
N SER A 17 -17.75 -6.77 -0.88
CA SER A 17 -18.43 -6.40 0.36
C SER A 17 -17.48 -6.54 1.56
N LEU A 18 -17.37 -5.48 2.34
CA LEU A 18 -16.60 -5.45 3.59
C LEU A 18 -17.55 -5.53 4.78
N LYS A 19 -17.33 -6.50 5.67
CA LYS A 19 -18.16 -6.70 6.89
C LYS A 19 -18.05 -5.59 7.93
N ASN A 20 -17.00 -4.78 7.85
CA ASN A 20 -16.72 -3.62 8.71
C ASN A 20 -15.76 -2.67 7.96
N ARG A 21 -15.38 -1.55 8.58
CA ARG A 21 -14.57 -0.49 7.92
C ARG A 21 -13.07 -0.61 8.16
N MET A 22 -12.62 -1.68 8.82
CA MET A 22 -11.22 -1.85 9.24
C MET A 22 -10.50 -2.80 8.28
N TYR A 23 -9.32 -2.40 7.80
CA TYR A 23 -8.49 -3.26 6.97
C TYR A 23 -7.04 -3.31 7.44
N PHE A 24 -6.40 -4.45 7.21
CA PHE A 24 -4.95 -4.54 7.34
C PHE A 24 -4.29 -3.85 6.14
N ALA A 25 -3.72 -2.68 6.40
CA ALA A 25 -3.08 -1.89 5.38
C ALA A 25 -1.70 -2.46 5.01
N PRO A 26 -1.28 -2.35 3.74
CA PRO A 26 -0.15 -3.09 3.23
C PRO A 26 1.16 -2.68 3.92
N MET A 27 1.91 -3.70 4.34
CA MET A 27 3.20 -3.59 5.00
C MET A 27 4.13 -4.67 4.46
N GLY A 28 5.35 -4.30 4.09
CA GLY A 28 6.37 -5.26 3.66
C GLY A 28 7.00 -5.98 4.83
N ILE A 29 6.41 -7.11 5.24
CA ILE A 29 6.86 -7.93 6.38
C ILE A 29 8.01 -8.90 6.04
N ASP A 30 8.37 -9.03 4.76
CA ASP A 30 9.49 -9.83 4.24
C ASP A 30 9.43 -11.33 4.64
N LEU A 31 8.22 -11.91 4.56
CA LEU A 31 7.95 -13.32 4.85
C LEU A 31 7.83 -14.20 3.61
N ALA A 32 7.98 -13.67 2.39
CA ALA A 32 7.88 -14.49 1.18
C ALA A 32 9.09 -15.44 1.04
N THR A 33 8.92 -16.50 0.26
CA THR A 33 10.03 -17.38 -0.11
C THR A 33 11.01 -16.67 -1.07
N SER A 34 12.17 -17.28 -1.28
CA SER A 34 13.24 -16.71 -2.13
C SER A 34 12.85 -16.56 -3.61
N ASP A 35 11.84 -17.26 -4.09
CA ASP A 35 11.23 -17.12 -5.42
C ASP A 35 10.10 -16.07 -5.47
N GLY A 36 9.80 -15.42 -4.34
CA GLY A 36 8.73 -14.43 -4.23
C GLY A 36 7.35 -15.02 -3.97
N SER A 37 7.22 -16.33 -3.78
CA SER A 37 5.95 -16.98 -3.45
C SER A 37 5.52 -16.71 -2.00
N LEU A 38 4.21 -16.82 -1.76
CA LEU A 38 3.65 -16.76 -0.41
C LEU A 38 4.12 -17.99 0.38
N SER A 39 4.82 -17.76 1.48
CA SER A 39 5.32 -18.83 2.35
C SER A 39 4.24 -19.29 3.34
N GLU A 40 4.42 -20.46 3.96
CA GLU A 40 3.54 -20.90 5.04
C GLU A 40 3.54 -19.96 6.25
N GLU A 41 4.68 -19.31 6.52
CA GLU A 41 4.77 -18.33 7.61
C GLU A 41 3.94 -17.08 7.29
N MET A 42 4.02 -16.59 6.05
CA MET A 42 3.20 -15.49 5.58
C MET A 42 1.71 -15.86 5.56
N LEU A 43 1.37 -17.09 5.15
CA LEU A 43 0.01 -17.62 5.23
C LEU A 43 -0.54 -17.52 6.65
N ARG A 44 0.18 -18.10 7.63
CA ARG A 44 -0.23 -18.07 9.05
C ARG A 44 -0.38 -16.66 9.59
N PHE A 45 0.54 -15.75 9.24
CA PHE A 45 0.42 -14.34 9.63
C PHE A 45 -0.90 -13.73 9.17
N TYR A 46 -1.22 -13.84 7.87
CA TYR A 46 -2.45 -13.24 7.36
C TYR A 46 -3.70 -13.97 7.85
N GLN A 47 -3.64 -15.28 8.11
CA GLN A 47 -4.74 -16.01 8.75
C GLN A 47 -5.07 -15.41 10.13
N HIS A 48 -4.07 -15.17 10.99
CA HIS A 48 -4.29 -14.53 12.29
C HIS A 48 -4.87 -13.12 12.16
N VAL A 49 -4.40 -12.31 11.20
CA VAL A 49 -4.94 -10.96 10.95
C VAL A 49 -6.41 -11.01 10.49
N ILE A 50 -6.75 -11.98 9.64
CA ILE A 50 -8.13 -12.21 9.17
C ILE A 50 -9.02 -12.62 10.35
N ASP A 51 -8.57 -13.59 11.16
CA ASP A 51 -9.31 -14.10 12.32
C ASP A 51 -9.49 -13.03 13.41
N GLY A 52 -8.54 -12.10 13.53
CA GLY A 52 -8.58 -10.99 14.47
C GLY A 52 -9.63 -9.92 14.17
N GLY A 53 -10.34 -10.01 13.04
CA GLY A 53 -11.57 -9.25 12.77
C GLY A 53 -11.49 -8.19 11.66
N CYS A 54 -10.41 -8.14 10.88
CA CYS A 54 -10.34 -7.25 9.71
C CYS A 54 -11.43 -7.58 8.68
N ALA A 55 -11.99 -6.56 8.03
CA ALA A 55 -12.89 -6.77 6.90
C ALA A 55 -12.17 -6.97 5.57
N MET A 56 -10.90 -6.58 5.47
CA MET A 56 -10.06 -6.77 4.29
C MET A 56 -8.60 -6.87 4.73
N VAL A 57 -7.81 -7.67 4.02
CA VAL A 57 -6.35 -7.68 4.18
C VAL A 57 -5.69 -7.35 2.86
N VAL A 58 -4.75 -6.40 2.89
CA VAL A 58 -3.98 -6.01 1.72
C VAL A 58 -2.55 -6.54 1.88
N LEU A 59 -2.16 -7.44 0.99
CA LEU A 59 -0.80 -7.97 0.91
C LEU A 59 0.10 -6.88 0.34
N GLY A 60 1.02 -6.36 1.15
CA GLY A 60 1.90 -5.27 0.74
C GLY A 60 3.07 -5.74 -0.12
N ASN A 61 3.62 -4.80 -0.89
CA ASN A 61 4.91 -4.96 -1.55
C ASN A 61 5.00 -6.15 -2.53
N SER A 62 3.91 -6.46 -3.24
CA SER A 62 3.96 -7.49 -4.28
C SER A 62 4.57 -6.94 -5.55
N SER A 63 5.83 -7.27 -5.81
CA SER A 63 6.51 -6.87 -7.04
C SER A 63 5.82 -7.47 -8.26
N ILE A 64 5.55 -6.64 -9.27
CA ILE A 64 4.85 -7.04 -10.50
C ILE A 64 5.70 -7.91 -11.45
N ALA A 65 7.03 -7.87 -11.29
CA ALA A 65 7.96 -8.65 -12.08
C ALA A 65 9.25 -8.92 -11.27
N PRO A 66 10.03 -9.96 -11.62
CA PRO A 66 11.29 -10.26 -10.91
C PRO A 66 12.27 -9.08 -10.93
N SER A 67 12.27 -8.31 -12.02
CA SER A 67 13.14 -7.14 -12.20
C SER A 67 12.86 -6.01 -11.21
N THR A 68 11.68 -6.00 -10.59
CA THR A 68 11.20 -4.92 -9.73
C THR A 68 11.25 -5.30 -8.25
N ARG A 69 11.88 -6.43 -7.92
CA ARG A 69 11.93 -6.96 -6.55
C ARG A 69 12.99 -6.29 -5.71
N LEU A 70 12.57 -5.71 -4.57
CA LEU A 70 13.48 -4.99 -3.66
C LEU A 70 14.21 -5.92 -2.68
N HIS A 71 13.52 -6.91 -2.11
CA HIS A 71 14.06 -7.80 -1.08
C HIS A 71 13.94 -9.27 -1.49
N ALA A 72 14.91 -10.09 -1.11
CA ALA A 72 14.95 -11.52 -1.40
C ALA A 72 13.79 -12.31 -0.77
N ARG A 73 13.09 -11.71 0.22
CA ARG A 73 11.89 -12.25 0.86
C ARG A 73 10.65 -11.35 0.66
N GLY A 74 10.68 -10.49 -0.35
CA GLY A 74 9.52 -9.72 -0.81
C GLY A 74 8.61 -10.55 -1.70
N LEU A 75 7.30 -10.33 -1.63
CA LEU A 75 6.32 -11.02 -2.47
C LEU A 75 6.51 -10.61 -3.95
N CYS A 76 6.28 -11.53 -4.86
CA CYS A 76 6.28 -11.25 -6.30
C CYS A 76 5.19 -12.08 -6.97
N LEU A 77 4.46 -11.47 -7.91
CA LEU A 77 3.34 -12.12 -8.59
C LEU A 77 3.58 -12.19 -10.09
N HIS A 78 4.59 -12.98 -10.47
CA HIS A 78 5.11 -13.03 -11.84
C HIS A 78 5.01 -14.42 -12.50
N SER A 79 4.72 -15.47 -11.73
CA SER A 79 4.68 -16.85 -12.21
C SER A 79 3.41 -17.58 -11.78
N HIS A 80 3.12 -18.71 -12.44
CA HIS A 80 2.00 -19.58 -12.05
C HIS A 80 2.18 -20.18 -10.65
N ALA A 81 3.41 -20.52 -10.26
CA ALA A 81 3.72 -21.00 -8.92
C ALA A 81 3.32 -19.97 -7.83
N ASN A 82 3.52 -18.66 -8.10
CA ASN A 82 3.08 -17.63 -7.17
C ASN A 82 1.54 -17.61 -7.02
N VAL A 83 0.79 -17.88 -8.10
CA VAL A 83 -0.68 -17.99 -8.09
C VAL A 83 -1.13 -19.16 -7.22
N GLU A 84 -0.57 -20.35 -7.45
CA GLU A 84 -0.90 -21.56 -6.68
C GLU A 84 -0.62 -21.38 -5.17
N LYS A 85 0.46 -20.68 -4.82
CA LYS A 85 0.82 -20.41 -3.42
C LYS A 85 -0.03 -19.32 -2.78
N LEU A 86 -0.58 -18.39 -3.57
CA LEU A 86 -1.46 -17.33 -3.08
C LEU A 86 -2.91 -17.82 -2.86
N ALA A 87 -3.40 -18.71 -3.73
CA ALA A 87 -4.80 -19.15 -3.74
C ALA A 87 -5.33 -19.66 -2.37
N PRO A 88 -4.58 -20.44 -1.57
CA PRO A 88 -5.04 -20.88 -0.25
C PRO A 88 -5.36 -19.73 0.70
N LEU A 89 -4.60 -18.63 0.67
CA LEU A 89 -4.88 -17.47 1.53
C LEU A 89 -6.14 -16.75 1.06
N VAL A 90 -6.30 -16.59 -0.26
CA VAL A 90 -7.48 -15.94 -0.84
C VAL A 90 -8.76 -16.71 -0.47
N GLU A 91 -8.71 -18.03 -0.60
CA GLU A 91 -9.81 -18.92 -0.22
C GLU A 91 -10.10 -18.86 1.28
N TYR A 92 -9.07 -18.83 2.13
CA TYR A 92 -9.22 -18.67 3.58
C TYR A 92 -9.96 -17.38 3.95
N GLY A 93 -9.58 -16.27 3.31
CA GLY A 93 -10.24 -14.97 3.48
C GLY A 93 -11.68 -14.98 3.01
N ARG A 94 -11.96 -15.60 1.85
CA ARG A 94 -13.33 -15.76 1.33
C ARG A 94 -14.23 -16.51 2.29
N GLN A 95 -13.75 -17.57 2.94
CA GLN A 95 -14.51 -18.34 3.94
C GLN A 95 -14.82 -17.54 5.22
N ARG A 96 -14.21 -16.37 5.42
CA ARG A 96 -14.32 -15.52 6.62
C ARG A 96 -14.83 -14.12 6.33
N ASP A 97 -15.39 -13.91 5.14
CA ASP A 97 -15.87 -12.61 4.66
C ASP A 97 -14.80 -11.52 4.80
N CYS A 98 -13.56 -11.87 4.45
CA CYS A 98 -12.40 -10.99 4.48
C CYS A 98 -11.63 -11.09 3.15
N PRO A 99 -11.92 -10.23 2.16
CA PRO A 99 -11.23 -10.24 0.89
C PRO A 99 -9.72 -10.04 1.06
N VAL A 100 -8.95 -10.86 0.35
CA VAL A 100 -7.49 -10.74 0.25
C VAL A 100 -7.18 -9.96 -1.02
N VAL A 101 -6.51 -8.83 -0.84
CA VAL A 101 -6.15 -7.89 -1.91
C VAL A 101 -4.66 -7.92 -2.11
N VAL A 102 -4.19 -8.04 -3.34
CA VAL A 102 -2.75 -7.94 -3.64
C VAL A 102 -2.43 -6.49 -3.99
N GLN A 103 -1.51 -5.87 -3.23
CA GLN A 103 -0.95 -4.58 -3.62
C GLN A 103 0.18 -4.78 -4.62
N LEU A 104 -0.06 -4.38 -5.86
CA LEU A 104 0.90 -4.44 -6.96
C LEU A 104 1.85 -3.25 -6.91
N GLN A 105 3.15 -3.54 -6.98
CA GLN A 105 4.19 -2.56 -6.72
C GLN A 105 5.36 -2.65 -7.70
N HIS A 106 5.85 -1.47 -8.07
CA HIS A 106 7.14 -1.27 -8.75
C HIS A 106 7.90 -0.17 -8.01
N TYR A 107 9.09 -0.48 -7.47
CA TYR A 107 9.82 0.44 -6.59
C TYR A 107 10.48 1.64 -7.30
N GLY A 108 10.65 1.56 -8.62
CA GLY A 108 11.24 2.64 -9.43
C GLY A 108 12.65 2.97 -8.96
N ALA A 109 12.99 4.26 -8.90
CA ALA A 109 14.29 4.73 -8.41
C ALA A 109 14.59 4.37 -6.93
N GLN A 110 13.59 3.96 -6.15
CA GLN A 110 13.79 3.47 -4.78
C GLN A 110 14.04 1.96 -4.70
N GLY A 111 14.10 1.26 -5.85
CA GLY A 111 14.36 -0.18 -5.93
C GLY A 111 15.79 -0.57 -5.54
N GLY A 112 16.19 -1.78 -5.91
CA GLY A 112 17.57 -2.25 -5.76
C GLY A 112 18.02 -2.98 -7.02
N THR A 113 19.25 -2.74 -7.43
CA THR A 113 19.87 -3.42 -8.59
C THR A 113 20.51 -4.76 -8.18
N GLN A 114 20.73 -4.99 -6.88
CA GLN A 114 21.46 -6.15 -6.36
C GLN A 114 20.78 -7.49 -6.67
N ILE A 115 19.44 -7.52 -6.74
CA ILE A 115 18.67 -8.74 -6.99
C ILE A 115 18.42 -8.92 -8.49
N SER A 116 17.97 -7.86 -9.18
CA SER A 116 17.54 -7.95 -10.57
C SER A 116 18.67 -7.78 -11.58
N GLY A 117 19.76 -7.10 -11.22
CA GLY A 117 20.78 -6.63 -12.14
C GLY A 117 20.27 -5.60 -13.17
N GLN A 118 19.02 -5.16 -13.06
CA GLN A 118 18.39 -4.25 -14.01
C GLN A 118 18.53 -2.78 -13.56
N PRO A 119 18.59 -1.83 -14.50
CA PRO A 119 18.52 -0.41 -14.18
C PRO A 119 17.25 -0.06 -13.40
N LEU A 120 17.34 0.94 -12.52
CA LEU A 120 16.19 1.45 -11.79
C LEU A 120 15.37 2.37 -12.71
N LEU A 121 14.06 2.16 -12.82
CA LEU A 121 13.22 2.98 -13.69
C LEU A 121 12.74 4.26 -12.99
N CYS A 122 12.76 5.39 -13.69
CA CYS A 122 12.24 6.67 -13.20
C CYS A 122 11.67 7.56 -14.32
N PRO A 123 10.78 8.53 -13.99
CA PRO A 123 10.27 9.48 -14.98
C PRO A 123 11.30 10.52 -15.42
N SER A 124 12.21 10.92 -14.51
CA SER A 124 13.26 11.91 -14.77
C SER A 124 14.52 11.63 -13.94
N ARG A 125 15.66 11.41 -14.60
CA ARG A 125 16.95 11.18 -13.92
C ARG A 125 17.48 12.42 -13.21
N SER A 126 17.10 13.61 -13.69
CA SER A 126 17.50 14.89 -13.10
C SER A 126 16.99 15.10 -11.67
N ALA A 127 15.92 14.40 -11.27
CA ALA A 127 15.36 14.48 -9.93
C ALA A 127 16.12 13.59 -8.91
N LEU A 128 17.10 12.80 -9.38
CA LEU A 128 17.87 11.87 -8.56
C LEU A 128 19.27 12.40 -8.32
N SER A 129 19.88 12.00 -7.19
CA SER A 129 21.24 12.38 -6.82
C SER A 129 22.14 11.16 -6.60
N GLY A 130 23.45 11.38 -6.73
CA GLY A 130 24.49 10.39 -6.42
C GLY A 130 24.37 9.08 -7.22
N SER A 131 24.66 7.96 -6.56
CA SER A 131 24.64 6.62 -7.16
C SER A 131 23.29 6.24 -7.76
N ARG A 132 22.18 6.74 -7.18
CA ARG A 132 20.83 6.47 -7.69
C ARG A 132 20.61 7.05 -9.09
N SER A 133 21.16 8.22 -9.38
CA SER A 133 21.08 8.80 -10.73
C SER A 133 21.90 8.00 -11.75
N ALA A 134 23.04 7.42 -11.31
CA ALA A 134 23.88 6.57 -12.15
C ALA A 134 23.24 5.21 -12.46
N GLU A 135 22.53 4.63 -11.50
CA GLU A 135 21.83 3.33 -11.63
C GLU A 135 20.46 3.45 -12.32
N ALA A 136 19.91 4.65 -12.45
CA ALA A 136 18.59 4.86 -12.99
C ALA A 136 18.58 5.07 -14.51
N LEU A 137 17.55 4.51 -15.15
CA LEU A 137 17.15 4.76 -16.53
C LEU A 137 15.90 5.64 -16.53
N GLU A 138 15.98 6.75 -17.27
CA GLU A 138 14.80 7.57 -17.56
C GLU A 138 13.93 6.83 -18.56
N MET A 139 12.67 6.58 -18.22
CA MET A 139 11.79 5.73 -19.03
C MET A 139 11.44 6.39 -20.37
N SER A 140 11.59 5.62 -21.44
CA SER A 140 10.95 5.90 -22.73
C SER A 140 9.45 5.59 -22.67
N VAL A 141 8.70 5.91 -23.74
CA VAL A 141 7.29 5.53 -23.85
C VAL A 141 7.15 4.00 -23.97
N GLU A 142 8.11 3.36 -24.61
CA GLU A 142 8.20 1.90 -24.75
C GLU A 142 8.42 1.23 -23.38
N ASP A 143 9.27 1.80 -22.53
CA ASP A 143 9.45 1.31 -21.15
C ASP A 143 8.16 1.42 -20.35
N ILE A 144 7.41 2.51 -20.52
CA ILE A 144 6.11 2.73 -19.87
C ILE A 144 5.11 1.65 -20.33
N ASP A 145 5.03 1.37 -21.63
CA ASP A 145 4.14 0.34 -22.19
C ASP A 145 4.45 -1.06 -21.63
N VAL A 146 5.74 -1.42 -21.57
CA VAL A 146 6.19 -2.70 -20.99
C VAL A 146 5.79 -2.81 -19.51
N VAL A 147 5.94 -1.73 -18.74
CA VAL A 147 5.57 -1.76 -17.31
C VAL A 147 4.04 -1.81 -17.14
N CYS A 148 3.26 -1.15 -18.00
CA CYS A 148 1.80 -1.31 -18.02
C CYS A 148 1.41 -2.79 -18.21
N ASP A 149 2.06 -3.50 -19.14
CA ASP A 149 1.88 -4.94 -19.32
C ASP A 149 2.22 -5.74 -18.07
N GLN A 150 3.33 -5.42 -17.40
CA GLN A 150 3.72 -6.12 -16.17
C GLN A 150 2.68 -5.97 -15.06
N PHE A 151 2.14 -4.76 -14.86
CA PHE A 151 1.03 -4.55 -13.91
C PHE A 151 -0.21 -5.34 -14.32
N ALA A 152 -0.60 -5.29 -15.59
CA ALA A 152 -1.77 -6.01 -16.10
C ALA A 152 -1.65 -7.53 -15.90
N GLN A 153 -0.48 -8.10 -16.21
CA GLN A 153 -0.22 -9.53 -16.03
C GLN A 153 -0.17 -9.94 -14.55
N ALA A 154 0.38 -9.11 -13.67
CA ALA A 154 0.36 -9.36 -12.23
C ALA A 154 -1.07 -9.30 -11.66
N ALA A 155 -1.90 -8.37 -12.14
CA ALA A 155 -3.31 -8.29 -11.76
C ALA A 155 -4.11 -9.50 -12.25
N LEU A 156 -3.88 -9.95 -13.49
CA LEU A 156 -4.48 -11.17 -14.02
C LEU A 156 -4.13 -12.39 -13.16
N ARG A 157 -2.87 -12.50 -12.72
CA ARG A 157 -2.43 -13.56 -11.80
C ARG A 157 -3.11 -13.47 -10.43
N ALA A 158 -3.33 -12.27 -9.90
CA ALA A 158 -4.08 -12.10 -8.65
C ALA A 158 -5.52 -12.61 -8.82
N ARG A 159 -6.19 -12.26 -9.94
CA ARG A 159 -7.51 -12.80 -10.29
C ARG A 159 -7.50 -14.32 -10.42
N GLN A 160 -6.49 -14.90 -11.08
CA GLN A 160 -6.34 -16.36 -11.21
C GLN A 160 -6.18 -17.05 -9.85
N ALA A 161 -5.59 -16.38 -8.85
CA ALA A 161 -5.53 -16.89 -7.48
C ALA A 161 -6.87 -16.76 -6.73
N GLY A 162 -7.90 -16.19 -7.37
CA GLY A 162 -9.23 -15.96 -6.82
C GLY A 162 -9.45 -14.56 -6.22
N ALA A 163 -8.46 -13.66 -6.29
CA ALA A 163 -8.61 -12.33 -5.73
C ALA A 163 -9.67 -11.55 -6.53
N ARG A 164 -10.58 -10.86 -5.81
CA ARG A 164 -11.63 -10.03 -6.41
C ARG A 164 -11.24 -8.57 -6.58
N MET A 165 -10.11 -8.18 -5.99
CA MET A 165 -9.58 -6.83 -6.06
C MET A 165 -8.05 -6.85 -6.02
N VAL A 166 -7.45 -5.89 -6.72
CA VAL A 166 -6.04 -5.49 -6.55
C VAL A 166 -5.95 -4.05 -6.08
N GLN A 167 -4.82 -3.71 -5.46
CA GLN A 167 -4.49 -2.33 -5.15
C GLN A 167 -3.23 -1.91 -5.91
N LEU A 168 -3.26 -0.77 -6.58
CA LEU A 168 -2.08 -0.18 -7.21
C LEU A 168 -1.32 0.68 -6.20
N GLN A 169 -0.04 0.41 -6.00
CA GLN A 169 0.83 1.24 -5.18
C GLN A 169 1.24 2.50 -5.95
N ALA A 170 0.46 3.57 -5.81
CA ALA A 170 0.70 4.89 -6.40
C ALA A 170 1.02 5.95 -5.34
N SER A 171 1.77 5.55 -4.30
CA SER A 171 2.22 6.42 -3.21
C SER A 171 3.67 6.14 -2.78
N ASN A 172 4.18 7.00 -1.90
CA ASN A 172 5.48 6.82 -1.23
C ASN A 172 6.73 6.97 -2.11
N GLY A 173 6.58 7.61 -3.27
CA GLY A 173 7.68 7.91 -4.21
C GLY A 173 8.17 6.67 -4.97
N TYR A 174 7.41 5.58 -4.96
CA TYR A 174 7.61 4.44 -5.87
C TYR A 174 7.18 4.82 -7.30
N LEU A 175 7.30 3.89 -8.25
CA LEU A 175 7.25 4.23 -9.67
C LEU A 175 5.97 4.97 -10.09
N LEU A 176 4.79 4.45 -9.74
CA LEU A 176 3.54 5.12 -10.14
C LEU A 176 3.43 6.52 -9.51
N SER A 177 3.73 6.66 -8.21
CA SER A 177 3.72 7.97 -7.55
C SER A 177 4.80 8.93 -8.04
N SER A 178 5.96 8.45 -8.49
CA SER A 178 7.00 9.33 -8.99
C SER A 178 6.57 9.98 -10.31
N PHE A 179 5.77 9.29 -11.13
CA PHE A 179 5.11 9.95 -12.27
C PHE A 179 4.10 11.00 -11.82
N LEU A 180 3.32 10.75 -10.76
CA LEU A 180 2.33 11.69 -10.24
C LEU A 180 2.94 12.99 -9.69
N SER A 181 4.12 12.92 -9.10
CA SER A 181 4.71 14.02 -8.35
C SER A 181 5.50 14.99 -9.24
N PRO A 182 5.24 16.32 -9.17
CA PRO A 182 6.06 17.32 -9.84
C PRO A 182 7.49 17.42 -9.27
N TRP A 183 7.74 16.89 -8.07
CA TRP A 183 9.08 16.81 -7.47
C TRP A 183 9.99 15.80 -8.16
N THR A 184 9.41 14.78 -8.79
CA THR A 184 10.18 13.68 -9.40
C THR A 184 9.97 13.53 -10.90
N ASN A 185 8.87 14.05 -11.45
CA ASN A 185 8.56 14.00 -12.88
C ASN A 185 8.70 15.37 -13.53
N HIS A 186 9.82 15.57 -14.22
CA HIS A 186 10.15 16.78 -14.97
C HIS A 186 9.95 16.60 -16.49
N ARG A 187 9.20 15.59 -16.91
CA ARG A 187 8.97 15.30 -18.33
C ARG A 187 8.18 16.42 -19.01
N HIS A 188 8.43 16.61 -20.29
CA HIS A 188 7.72 17.58 -21.14
C HIS A 188 6.80 16.94 -22.18
N ASP A 189 6.67 15.61 -22.16
CA ASP A 189 5.85 14.82 -23.08
C ASP A 189 4.41 14.61 -22.53
N ALA A 190 3.71 13.58 -23.03
CA ALA A 190 2.35 13.25 -22.62
C ALA A 190 2.25 12.73 -21.17
N TYR A 191 3.38 12.40 -20.54
CA TYR A 191 3.47 11.82 -19.20
C TYR A 191 3.98 12.82 -18.14
N GLY A 192 4.19 14.10 -18.49
CA GLY A 192 4.67 15.13 -17.58
C GLY A 192 3.98 16.49 -17.72
N GLY A 193 4.35 17.44 -16.86
CA GLY A 193 3.72 18.77 -16.82
C GLY A 193 2.48 18.81 -15.94
N SER A 194 1.27 18.85 -16.51
CA SER A 194 0.03 19.00 -15.73
C SER A 194 -0.28 17.76 -14.88
N PRO A 195 -1.06 17.90 -13.78
CA PRO A 195 -1.46 16.75 -12.95
C PRO A 195 -2.09 15.60 -13.74
N LEU A 196 -2.98 15.89 -14.69
CA LEU A 196 -3.59 14.85 -15.55
C LEU A 196 -2.57 14.14 -16.47
N LYS A 197 -1.60 14.86 -17.04
CA LYS A 197 -0.54 14.24 -17.84
C LYS A 197 0.34 13.34 -16.98
N ARG A 198 0.69 13.79 -15.77
CA ARG A 198 1.43 13.00 -14.79
C ARG A 198 0.67 11.74 -14.34
N ALA A 199 -0.66 11.80 -14.29
CA ALA A 199 -1.53 10.65 -14.00
C ALA A 199 -1.71 9.66 -15.17
N ARG A 200 -1.33 10.02 -16.39
CA ARG A 200 -1.53 9.19 -17.59
C ARG A 200 -1.03 7.76 -17.42
N PHE A 201 0.18 7.59 -16.89
CA PHE A 201 0.75 6.26 -16.70
C PHE A 201 -0.10 5.37 -15.77
N LEU A 202 -0.58 5.93 -14.66
CA LEU A 202 -1.47 5.22 -13.74
C LEU A 202 -2.81 4.86 -14.40
N LEU A 203 -3.37 5.76 -15.21
CA LEU A 203 -4.62 5.53 -15.94
C LEU A 203 -4.47 4.43 -17.01
N GLU A 204 -3.34 4.41 -17.74
CA GLU A 204 -3.02 3.36 -18.71
C GLU A 204 -2.86 1.99 -18.04
N VAL A 205 -2.28 1.94 -16.84
CA VAL A 205 -2.20 0.71 -16.03
C VAL A 205 -3.61 0.20 -15.66
N ILE A 206 -4.48 1.08 -15.17
CA ILE A 206 -5.86 0.72 -14.78
C ILE A 206 -6.64 0.19 -15.99
N ASP A 207 -6.59 0.90 -17.12
CA ASP A 207 -7.24 0.48 -18.36
C ASP A 207 -6.75 -0.90 -18.83
N ARG A 208 -5.43 -1.14 -18.81
CA ARG A 208 -4.87 -2.44 -19.22
C ARG A 208 -5.27 -3.58 -18.29
N ILE A 209 -5.35 -3.32 -16.98
CA ILE A 209 -5.87 -4.30 -16.00
C ILE A 209 -7.33 -4.65 -16.31
N HIS A 210 -8.20 -3.65 -16.50
CA HIS A 210 -9.60 -3.91 -16.84
C HIS A 210 -9.73 -4.70 -18.15
N ARG A 211 -8.92 -4.39 -19.17
CA ARG A 211 -8.94 -5.13 -20.45
C ARG A 211 -8.56 -6.61 -20.26
N VAL A 212 -7.44 -6.91 -19.61
CA VAL A 212 -6.98 -8.31 -19.46
C VAL A 212 -7.83 -9.12 -18.47
N THR A 213 -8.60 -8.45 -17.61
CA THR A 213 -9.51 -9.09 -16.65
C THR A 213 -10.98 -9.05 -17.07
N ALA A 214 -11.29 -8.49 -18.25
CA ALA A 214 -12.65 -8.25 -18.73
C ALA A 214 -13.52 -7.46 -17.74
N GLY A 215 -12.91 -6.57 -16.95
CA GLY A 215 -13.59 -5.77 -15.93
C GLY A 215 -14.06 -6.55 -14.70
N GLU A 216 -13.70 -7.83 -14.56
CA GLU A 216 -14.14 -8.67 -13.43
C GLU A 216 -13.29 -8.48 -12.15
N LEU A 217 -12.18 -7.77 -12.25
CA LEU A 217 -11.29 -7.49 -11.13
C LEU A 217 -11.41 -6.02 -10.72
N GLU A 218 -11.81 -5.78 -9.48
CA GLU A 218 -11.86 -4.42 -8.92
C GLU A 218 -10.44 -3.86 -8.79
N VAL A 219 -10.27 -2.57 -9.11
CA VAL A 219 -8.97 -1.88 -8.99
C VAL A 219 -9.10 -0.73 -8.00
N SER A 220 -8.38 -0.82 -6.89
CA SER A 220 -8.22 0.29 -5.94
C SER A 220 -6.85 0.94 -6.10
N VAL A 221 -6.71 2.19 -5.68
CA VAL A 221 -5.44 2.94 -5.79
C VAL A 221 -5.01 3.39 -4.40
N ARG A 222 -3.78 3.03 -3.99
CA ARG A 222 -3.13 3.71 -2.86
C ARG A 222 -2.48 4.99 -3.36
N LEU A 223 -3.18 6.11 -3.26
CA LEU A 223 -2.79 7.38 -3.87
C LEU A 223 -1.89 8.20 -2.95
N GLY A 224 -0.73 8.64 -3.46
CA GLY A 224 0.11 9.63 -2.81
C GLY A 224 -0.52 11.02 -2.94
N ILE A 225 -1.02 11.56 -1.82
CA ILE A 225 -1.77 12.83 -1.84
C ILE A 225 -0.91 14.04 -1.49
N ASP A 226 0.18 13.84 -0.74
CA ASP A 226 1.11 14.89 -0.33
C ASP A 226 2.51 14.29 -0.20
N ASP A 227 3.49 14.84 -0.91
CA ASP A 227 4.89 14.42 -0.80
C ASP A 227 5.58 14.97 0.46
N CYS A 228 4.98 15.96 1.11
CA CYS A 228 5.48 16.70 2.25
C CYS A 228 6.79 17.47 1.97
N VAL A 229 7.01 17.90 0.73
CA VAL A 229 8.14 18.75 0.30
C VAL A 229 7.73 20.19 -0.02
N GLY A 230 6.54 20.60 0.44
CA GLY A 230 5.96 21.93 0.18
C GLY A 230 5.47 22.08 -1.26
N ALA A 231 5.44 23.32 -1.76
CA ALA A 231 4.84 23.69 -3.05
C ALA A 231 5.51 23.04 -4.29
N ASN A 232 6.69 22.44 -4.13
CA ASN A 232 7.40 21.76 -5.22
C ASN A 232 6.95 20.30 -5.40
N GLY A 233 6.15 19.76 -4.46
CA GLY A 233 5.71 18.37 -4.46
C GLY A 233 4.26 18.20 -4.88
N GLN A 234 3.82 16.94 -4.82
CA GLN A 234 2.40 16.61 -4.90
C GLN A 234 1.69 17.21 -3.68
N GLN A 235 0.51 17.77 -3.91
CA GLN A 235 -0.39 18.31 -2.89
C GLN A 235 -1.83 17.88 -3.21
N PRO A 236 -2.73 17.77 -2.21
CA PRO A 236 -4.08 17.25 -2.43
C PRO A 236 -4.91 18.16 -3.35
N GLU A 237 -4.68 19.47 -3.34
CA GLU A 237 -5.38 20.46 -4.19
C GLU A 237 -5.11 20.23 -5.68
N LEU A 238 -3.98 19.61 -6.04
CA LEU A 238 -3.63 19.30 -7.42
C LEU A 238 -4.34 18.04 -7.96
N LEU A 239 -5.10 17.33 -7.11
CA LEU A 239 -5.61 16.00 -7.42
C LEU A 239 -7.09 15.95 -7.79
N GLN A 240 -7.83 17.08 -7.79
CA GLN A 240 -9.26 17.06 -8.11
C GLN A 240 -9.55 16.39 -9.47
N ASP A 241 -8.92 16.87 -10.55
CA ASP A 241 -9.11 16.29 -11.88
C ASP A 241 -8.52 14.88 -11.99
N VAL A 242 -7.45 14.59 -11.24
CA VAL A 242 -6.82 13.26 -11.22
C VAL A 242 -7.75 12.24 -10.57
N VAL A 243 -8.39 12.59 -9.45
CA VAL A 243 -9.37 11.76 -8.75
C VAL A 243 -10.59 11.50 -9.64
N ALA A 244 -11.10 12.53 -10.31
CA ALA A 244 -12.18 12.36 -11.29
C ALA A 244 -11.78 11.44 -12.45
N ALA A 245 -10.54 11.56 -12.96
CA ALA A 245 -10.04 10.67 -14.01
C ALA A 245 -9.87 9.22 -13.53
N LEU A 246 -9.45 9.00 -12.27
CA LEU A 246 -9.36 7.67 -11.67
C LEU A 246 -10.75 7.02 -11.53
N GLU A 247 -11.75 7.78 -11.08
CA GLU A 247 -13.14 7.32 -11.00
C GLU A 247 -13.68 6.94 -12.38
N ASN A 248 -13.49 7.79 -13.38
CA ASN A 248 -13.89 7.51 -14.77
C ASN A 248 -13.15 6.31 -15.40
N ALA A 249 -11.91 6.04 -14.97
CA ALA A 249 -11.15 4.87 -15.42
C ALA A 249 -11.61 3.55 -14.76
N GLY A 250 -12.57 3.61 -13.84
CA GLY A 250 -13.11 2.45 -13.13
C GLY A 250 -12.39 2.10 -11.82
N THR A 251 -11.68 3.05 -11.20
CA THR A 251 -11.15 2.84 -9.85
C THR A 251 -12.31 2.65 -8.87
N SER A 252 -12.23 1.65 -7.99
CA SER A 252 -13.31 1.28 -7.08
C SER A 252 -13.17 1.85 -5.66
N ALA A 253 -11.95 2.24 -5.26
CA ALA A 253 -11.66 2.92 -4.00
C ALA A 253 -10.29 3.61 -4.02
N ILE A 254 -10.15 4.65 -3.19
CA ILE A 254 -8.89 5.39 -3.01
C ILE A 254 -8.42 5.23 -1.56
N MET A 255 -7.18 4.76 -1.39
CA MET A 255 -6.50 4.68 -0.10
C MET A 255 -5.38 5.71 -0.06
N CYS A 256 -5.62 6.84 0.59
CA CYS A 256 -4.66 7.92 0.64
C CYS A 256 -3.40 7.53 1.45
N SER A 257 -2.26 8.07 1.02
CA SER A 257 -0.99 8.02 1.73
C SER A 257 -0.21 9.31 1.46
N ILE A 258 0.73 9.62 2.33
CA ILE A 258 1.59 10.80 2.23
C ILE A 258 3.06 10.39 2.28
N THR A 259 3.94 11.37 2.10
CA THR A 259 5.40 11.28 2.08
C THR A 259 5.97 10.55 0.87
N ILE A 260 7.22 10.86 0.58
CA ILE A 260 8.14 10.14 -0.31
C ILE A 260 9.37 9.73 0.50
N LYS A 261 10.38 9.11 -0.11
CA LYS A 261 11.60 8.68 0.59
C LYS A 261 12.22 9.79 1.44
N GLU A 262 12.31 10.99 0.88
CA GLU A 262 12.95 12.18 1.44
C GLU A 262 12.24 12.65 2.73
N THR A 263 10.94 12.42 2.83
CA THR A 263 10.06 12.89 3.90
C THR A 263 9.49 11.75 4.74
N PHE A 264 9.85 10.50 4.44
CA PHE A 264 9.31 9.29 5.07
C PHE A 264 9.51 9.26 6.59
N ARG A 265 10.50 9.99 7.11
CA ARG A 265 10.70 10.19 8.55
C ARG A 265 9.43 10.66 9.27
N TYR A 266 8.55 11.42 8.61
CA TYR A 266 7.28 11.87 9.17
C TYR A 266 6.29 10.72 9.44
N MET A 267 6.46 9.56 8.80
CA MET A 267 5.66 8.36 9.05
C MET A 267 6.18 7.51 10.22
N LEU A 268 7.42 7.75 10.67
CA LEU A 268 8.05 6.95 11.73
C LEU A 268 7.38 7.20 13.07
N SER A 269 7.13 8.46 13.41
CA SER A 269 6.49 8.89 14.66
C SER A 269 5.19 9.64 14.41
N ALA A 270 4.28 9.59 15.38
CA ALA A 270 2.92 10.09 15.26
C ALA A 270 2.84 11.60 15.60
N HIS A 271 3.55 12.45 14.83
CA HIS A 271 3.58 13.89 15.09
C HIS A 271 2.21 14.55 14.82
N PRO A 272 1.59 15.25 15.78
CA PRO A 272 0.21 15.76 15.63
C PRO A 272 -0.02 16.63 14.40
N THR A 273 0.93 17.51 14.06
CA THR A 273 0.82 18.38 12.87
C THR A 273 0.74 17.58 11.57
N ILE A 274 1.54 16.52 11.43
CA ILE A 274 1.53 15.68 10.23
C ILE A 274 0.24 14.85 10.17
N GLN A 275 -0.23 14.35 11.32
CA GLN A 275 -1.50 13.64 11.38
C GLN A 275 -2.66 14.51 10.93
N GLN A 276 -2.74 15.74 11.45
CA GLN A 276 -3.78 16.68 11.09
C GLN A 276 -3.73 17.02 9.59
N GLN A 277 -2.56 17.40 9.07
CA GLN A 277 -2.38 17.68 7.64
C GLN A 277 -2.78 16.48 6.78
N PHE A 278 -2.43 15.26 7.18
CA PHE A 278 -2.81 14.06 6.45
C PHE A 278 -4.33 13.89 6.43
N VAL A 279 -4.99 13.96 7.58
CA VAL A 279 -6.44 13.78 7.69
C VAL A 279 -7.23 14.85 6.93
N GLU A 280 -6.78 16.11 6.99
CA GLU A 280 -7.37 17.21 6.21
C GLU A 280 -7.23 16.95 4.70
N GLY A 281 -6.05 16.49 4.26
CA GLY A 281 -5.84 16.08 2.87
C GLY A 281 -6.74 14.91 2.45
N VAL A 282 -6.93 13.91 3.31
CA VAL A 282 -7.85 12.79 3.04
C VAL A 282 -9.29 13.30 2.88
N HIS A 283 -9.74 14.19 3.76
CA HIS A 283 -11.07 14.77 3.68
C HIS A 283 -11.27 15.59 2.40
N LEU A 284 -10.25 16.36 1.98
CA LEU A 284 -10.27 17.08 0.71
C LEU A 284 -10.40 16.13 -0.48
N ILE A 285 -9.61 15.06 -0.53
CA ILE A 285 -9.72 14.03 -1.59
C ILE A 285 -11.10 13.38 -1.61
N LYS A 286 -11.67 13.09 -0.43
CA LYS A 286 -13.04 12.56 -0.33
C LYS A 286 -14.09 13.53 -0.89
N SER A 287 -13.87 14.84 -0.80
CA SER A 287 -14.79 15.83 -1.38
C SER A 287 -14.81 15.85 -2.92
N PHE A 288 -13.81 15.24 -3.57
CA PHE A 288 -13.68 15.22 -5.04
C PHE A 288 -14.35 14.01 -5.71
N THR A 289 -14.84 13.03 -4.96
CA THR A 289 -15.31 11.75 -5.52
C THR A 289 -16.46 11.14 -4.73
N SER A 290 -17.21 10.27 -5.40
CA SER A 290 -18.21 9.41 -4.76
C SER A 290 -17.63 8.05 -4.31
N LEU A 291 -16.41 7.73 -4.74
CA LEU A 291 -15.74 6.49 -4.37
C LEU A 291 -15.49 6.42 -2.86
N PRO A 292 -15.49 5.21 -2.27
CA PRO A 292 -14.97 5.00 -0.93
C PRO A 292 -13.53 5.51 -0.80
N VAL A 293 -13.30 6.41 0.16
CA VAL A 293 -11.98 6.97 0.46
C VAL A 293 -11.52 6.54 1.83
N GLY A 294 -10.34 5.93 1.92
CA GLY A 294 -9.71 5.53 3.17
C GLY A 294 -8.27 6.00 3.26
N TYR A 295 -7.62 5.70 4.36
CA TYR A 295 -6.18 5.93 4.52
C TYR A 295 -5.59 4.99 5.55
N ALA A 296 -4.27 4.91 5.60
CA ALA A 296 -3.54 4.17 6.62
C ALA A 296 -2.40 5.03 7.17
N GLY A 297 -2.47 5.35 8.46
CA GLY A 297 -1.45 6.12 9.16
C GLY A 297 -1.93 6.57 10.52
N PHE A 298 -1.08 6.40 11.54
CA PHE A 298 -1.26 6.95 12.89
C PHE A 298 -2.54 6.54 13.64
N ILE A 299 -3.24 5.50 13.19
CA ILE A 299 -4.36 4.91 13.94
C ILE A 299 -3.84 3.69 14.70
N GLY A 300 -3.87 3.78 16.03
CA GLY A 300 -3.40 2.79 16.98
C GLY A 300 -4.51 2.00 17.68
N SER A 301 -5.77 2.44 17.59
CA SER A 301 -6.90 1.80 18.27
C SER A 301 -8.20 1.86 17.44
N LEU A 302 -9.14 0.96 17.77
CA LEU A 302 -10.48 0.98 17.18
C LEU A 302 -11.26 2.26 17.55
N GLN A 303 -11.00 2.83 18.72
CA GLN A 303 -11.63 4.08 19.16
C GLN A 303 -11.17 5.29 18.33
N GLU A 304 -9.89 5.37 17.99
CA GLU A 304 -9.38 6.40 17.08
C GLU A 304 -9.98 6.25 15.68
N ALA A 305 -10.08 5.02 15.18
CA ALA A 305 -10.72 4.73 13.89
C ALA A 305 -12.19 5.19 13.87
N GLU A 306 -12.96 4.84 14.90
CA GLU A 306 -14.34 5.25 15.08
C GLU A 306 -14.49 6.78 15.06
N ASN A 307 -13.56 7.50 15.72
CA ASN A 307 -13.59 8.96 15.76
C ASN A 307 -13.38 9.56 14.37
N GLN A 308 -12.45 9.03 13.57
CA GLN A 308 -12.19 9.52 12.21
C GLN A 308 -13.36 9.25 11.26
N LEU A 309 -14.03 8.11 11.42
CA LEU A 309 -15.26 7.79 10.69
C LEU A 309 -16.40 8.74 11.08
N ARG A 310 -16.55 9.05 12.38
CA ARG A 310 -17.59 9.96 12.89
C ARG A 310 -17.42 11.38 12.39
N LEU A 311 -16.18 11.83 12.23
CA LEU A 311 -15.85 13.14 11.66
C LEU A 311 -16.09 13.22 10.14
N GLY A 312 -16.39 12.08 9.48
CA GLY A 312 -16.65 12.05 8.05
C GLY A 312 -15.41 12.25 7.18
N HIS A 313 -14.21 12.13 7.75
CA HIS A 313 -12.96 12.30 7.01
C HIS A 313 -12.71 11.17 6.00
N CYS A 314 -13.24 9.98 6.25
CA CYS A 314 -13.03 8.78 5.43
C CYS A 314 -14.18 7.77 5.59
N ASP A 315 -14.18 6.74 4.73
CA ASP A 315 -15.13 5.64 4.72
C ASP A 315 -14.56 4.34 5.27
N LEU A 316 -13.24 4.19 5.29
CA LEU A 316 -12.54 3.00 5.79
C LEU A 316 -11.16 3.36 6.34
N ILE A 317 -10.72 2.61 7.34
CA ILE A 317 -9.47 2.86 8.08
C ILE A 317 -8.53 1.67 7.95
N GLY A 318 -7.31 1.97 7.51
CA GLY A 318 -6.23 1.03 7.40
C GLY A 318 -5.33 1.07 8.62
N MET A 319 -5.08 -0.09 9.21
CA MET A 319 -4.11 -0.25 10.28
C MET A 319 -3.01 -1.21 9.83
N SER A 320 -1.77 -0.74 9.74
CA SER A 320 -0.62 -1.63 9.50
C SER A 320 0.04 -2.00 10.83
N ARG A 321 0.74 -1.04 11.46
CA ARG A 321 1.55 -1.28 12.66
C ARG A 321 0.73 -1.69 13.88
N ALA A 322 -0.48 -1.15 14.04
CA ALA A 322 -1.36 -1.50 15.16
C ALA A 322 -1.81 -2.97 15.07
N LEU A 323 -2.25 -3.42 13.89
CA LEU A 323 -2.61 -4.81 13.65
C LEU A 323 -1.40 -5.75 13.58
N PHE A 324 -0.21 -5.25 13.22
CA PHE A 324 1.03 -6.02 13.34
C PHE A 324 1.47 -6.18 14.81
N ALA A 325 1.17 -5.20 15.66
CA ALA A 325 1.44 -5.25 17.10
C ALA A 325 0.48 -6.21 17.83
N ASP A 326 -0.79 -6.21 17.46
CA ASP A 326 -1.78 -7.14 17.96
C ASP A 326 -2.74 -7.55 16.84
N ASN A 327 -2.65 -8.79 16.36
CA ASN A 327 -3.52 -9.26 15.28
C ASN A 327 -5.00 -9.28 15.73
N ASP A 328 -5.26 -9.44 17.03
CA ASP A 328 -6.60 -9.53 17.59
C ASP A 328 -7.17 -8.17 18.01
N LEU A 329 -6.47 -7.05 17.75
CA LEU A 329 -6.84 -5.71 18.22
C LEU A 329 -8.34 -5.41 18.02
N ILE A 330 -8.86 -5.67 16.82
CA ILE A 330 -10.26 -5.38 16.48
C ILE A 330 -11.20 -6.25 17.33
N SER A 331 -11.02 -7.57 17.33
CA SER A 331 -11.86 -8.48 18.10
C SER A 331 -11.82 -8.22 19.61
N LYS A 332 -10.64 -7.93 20.17
CA LYS A 332 -10.46 -7.54 21.58
C LYS A 332 -11.21 -6.25 21.90
N SER A 333 -11.08 -5.22 21.07
CA SER A 333 -11.82 -3.98 21.27
C SER A 333 -13.33 -4.18 21.18
N LEU A 334 -13.81 -4.93 20.19
CA LEU A 334 -15.25 -5.22 20.07
C LEU A 334 -15.81 -6.01 21.28
N ALA A 335 -14.98 -6.83 21.93
CA ALA A 335 -15.32 -7.57 23.14
C ALA A 335 -15.19 -6.75 24.45
N GLY A 336 -14.78 -5.48 24.39
CA GLY A 336 -14.54 -4.65 25.58
C GLY A 336 -13.28 -5.06 26.36
N HIS A 337 -12.27 -5.57 25.64
CA HIS A 337 -10.96 -5.98 26.17
C HIS A 337 -9.82 -5.12 25.60
N GLU A 338 -10.07 -3.82 25.46
CA GLU A 338 -9.08 -2.84 24.96
C GLU A 338 -7.83 -2.79 25.87
N ASP A 339 -7.99 -3.07 27.16
CA ASP A 339 -6.92 -3.16 28.15
C ASP A 339 -5.92 -4.30 27.86
N LYS A 340 -6.33 -5.30 27.07
CA LYS A 340 -5.50 -6.44 26.68
C LYS A 340 -4.84 -6.28 25.31
N VAL A 341 -5.08 -5.17 24.62
CA VAL A 341 -4.48 -4.90 23.31
C VAL A 341 -3.00 -4.59 23.47
N GLN A 342 -2.15 -5.32 22.75
CA GLN A 342 -0.71 -5.04 22.66
C GLN A 342 -0.49 -3.81 21.77
N GLN A 343 -0.55 -2.63 22.38
CA GLN A 343 -0.48 -1.37 21.64
C GLN A 343 0.88 -1.19 20.94
N CYS A 344 0.82 -0.82 19.66
CA CYS A 344 2.01 -0.42 18.93
C CYS A 344 2.63 0.82 19.59
N ARG A 345 3.93 0.78 19.87
CA ARG A 345 4.66 1.92 20.45
C ARG A 345 5.00 3.01 19.43
N PHE A 346 4.68 2.81 18.16
CA PHE A 346 5.03 3.71 17.06
C PHE A 346 6.52 4.14 17.06
N ASP A 347 7.41 3.22 17.45
CA ASP A 347 8.86 3.47 17.59
C ASP A 347 9.62 3.55 16.25
N GLY A 348 8.92 3.29 15.13
CA GLY A 348 9.48 3.29 13.78
C GLY A 348 10.48 2.17 13.48
N ASN A 349 10.83 1.32 14.44
CA ASN A 349 11.91 0.34 14.31
C ASN A 349 11.58 -0.80 13.34
N CYS A 350 10.30 -1.14 13.17
CA CYS A 350 9.85 -2.09 12.15
C CYS A 350 10.24 -1.67 10.71
N PHE A 351 10.38 -0.36 10.43
CA PHE A 351 10.90 0.10 9.14
C PHE A 351 12.42 -0.06 9.03
N ARG A 352 13.14 0.13 10.14
CA ARG A 352 14.60 -0.02 10.20
C ARG A 352 15.03 -1.46 10.00
N ASP A 353 14.21 -2.43 10.45
CA ASP A 353 14.45 -3.86 10.29
C ASP A 353 14.71 -4.24 8.83
N LYS A 354 14.01 -3.62 7.87
CA LYS A 354 14.19 -3.87 6.42
C LYS A 354 15.58 -3.54 5.90
N SER A 355 16.31 -2.67 6.59
CA SER A 355 17.65 -2.22 6.23
C SER A 355 18.75 -2.81 7.11
N ASN A 356 18.37 -3.63 8.11
CA ASN A 356 19.32 -4.23 9.05
C ASN A 356 19.81 -5.58 8.51
N PRO A 357 21.10 -5.74 8.19
CA PRO A 357 21.63 -6.98 7.62
C PRO A 357 21.61 -8.17 8.59
N GLN A 358 21.38 -7.94 9.89
CA GLN A 358 21.28 -8.99 10.91
C GLN A 358 19.87 -9.58 11.01
N LEU A 359 18.90 -9.04 10.27
CA LEU A 359 17.51 -9.45 10.30
C LEU A 359 17.09 -9.97 8.93
N ASP A 360 16.25 -11.01 8.93
CA ASP A 360 15.70 -11.62 7.72
C ASP A 360 14.27 -11.17 7.42
N ARG A 361 13.64 -10.44 8.35
CA ARG A 361 12.26 -9.96 8.24
C ARG A 361 12.00 -8.74 9.13
N VAL A 362 10.78 -8.22 9.03
CA VAL A 362 10.30 -7.16 9.92
C VAL A 362 9.83 -7.75 11.25
N TYR A 363 10.19 -7.10 12.35
CA TYR A 363 9.80 -7.49 13.70
C TYR A 363 9.03 -6.40 14.42
N CYS A 364 8.38 -6.79 15.50
CA CYS A 364 7.60 -5.95 16.39
C CYS A 364 8.27 -5.85 17.77
N CYS A 365 8.05 -4.73 18.46
CA CYS A 365 8.53 -4.53 19.82
C CYS A 365 7.60 -5.11 20.91
N VAL A 366 6.37 -5.50 20.55
CA VAL A 366 5.35 -5.97 21.51
C VAL A 366 4.65 -7.27 21.10
N ASN A 367 4.61 -7.62 19.82
CA ASN A 367 3.97 -8.85 19.37
C ASN A 367 4.89 -10.05 19.64
N GLU A 368 4.54 -10.93 20.57
CA GLU A 368 5.36 -12.09 20.94
C GLU A 368 5.61 -13.06 19.76
N HIS A 369 4.68 -13.19 18.82
CA HIS A 369 4.87 -14.04 17.63
C HIS A 369 5.90 -13.48 16.64
N TYR A 370 6.12 -12.16 16.68
CA TYR A 370 7.02 -11.44 15.77
C TYR A 370 8.02 -10.58 16.54
N LYS A 371 8.39 -11.00 17.75
CA LYS A 371 9.19 -10.17 18.65
C LYS A 371 10.61 -10.04 18.14
N ARG A 372 11.13 -8.82 18.14
CA ARG A 372 12.51 -8.54 17.72
C ARG A 372 13.50 -9.31 18.60
N PRO A 373 14.54 -9.94 18.02
CA PRO A 373 15.56 -10.65 18.79
C PRO A 373 16.21 -9.74 19.85
N ALA A 374 16.45 -10.29 21.05
CA ALA A 374 16.91 -9.51 22.19
C ALA A 374 18.27 -8.83 21.98
N HIS A 375 19.12 -9.31 21.06
CA HIS A 375 20.42 -8.71 20.76
C HIS A 375 20.35 -7.51 19.80
N ILE A 376 19.20 -7.28 19.16
CA ILE A 376 19.02 -6.15 18.24
C ILE A 376 18.44 -4.97 19.01
N HIS A 377 19.29 -3.97 19.23
CA HIS A 377 18.91 -2.71 19.87
C HIS A 377 19.10 -1.55 18.90
N TYR A 378 18.01 -0.84 18.68
CA TYR A 378 18.07 0.47 18.05
C TYR A 378 18.13 1.52 19.15
N GLY A 379 19.19 2.32 19.20
CA GLY A 379 19.26 3.45 20.13
C GLY A 379 18.07 4.39 19.97
N ASN A 380 17.66 5.02 21.06
CA ASN A 380 16.69 6.11 21.03
C ASN A 380 17.30 7.26 20.22
N GLN A 381 16.59 7.75 19.20
CA GLN A 381 16.94 8.98 18.50
C GLN A 381 16.30 10.18 19.18
#